data_AF-A0A966H136-F1
#
_entry.id   AF-A0A966H136-F1
#
_cell.length_a   1.000
_cell.length_b   1.000
_cell.length_c   1.000
_cell.angle_alpha   90.00
_cell.angle_beta   90.00
_cell.angle_gamma   90.00
#
_symmetry.space_group_name_H-M   'P 1'
#
loop_
_entity.id
_entity.type
_entity.pdbx_description
1 polymer ?
#
loop_
_entity_poly.entity_id
_entity_poly.type
_entity_poly.pdbx_seq_one_letter_code
_entity_poly.pdbx_strand_id
1 'polypeptide(L)'
;ARPGQDGTWITDAVEEAYIQLHQMGLAHSAEAWLDNKLVGGLYGIRMGKCFFGESMFSSVSNASKYAFLSYASRLKEEGVQLIDCQVYTQHLESLGAEMISRELFMAHLQEWVNP
;
A
#
# COMPACT_ATOMS: atom_id res chain seq x y z
N ALA A 1 9.30 15.11 5.13
CA ALA A 1 8.28 15.81 4.31
C ALA A 1 8.80 15.98 2.89
N ARG A 2 7.92 15.87 1.88
CA ARG A 2 8.28 16.16 0.48
C ARG A 2 8.49 17.68 0.32
N PRO A 3 9.36 18.16 -0.60
CA PRO A 3 9.51 19.59 -0.85
C PRO A 3 8.15 20.21 -1.23
N GLY A 4 7.69 21.20 -0.47
CA GLY A 4 6.41 21.89 -0.72
C GLY A 4 5.16 21.30 -0.05
N GLN A 5 5.30 20.30 0.83
CA GLN A 5 4.21 19.85 1.70
C GLN A 5 4.49 20.24 3.15
N ASP A 6 3.58 21.02 3.75
CA ASP A 6 3.56 21.31 5.18
C ASP A 6 3.10 20.06 5.93
N GLY A 7 4.04 19.14 6.14
CA GLY A 7 3.80 17.89 6.86
C GLY A 7 3.06 16.83 6.04
N THR A 8 2.79 15.71 6.69
CA THR A 8 1.99 14.61 6.12
C THR A 8 0.77 14.41 7.02
N TRP A 9 -0.29 13.79 6.50
CA TRP A 9 -1.43 13.36 7.31
C TRP A 9 -1.05 12.28 8.34
N ILE A 10 0.13 11.65 8.20
CA ILE A 10 0.71 10.70 9.14
C ILE A 10 1.26 11.50 10.32
N THR A 11 0.44 11.62 11.36
CA THR A 11 0.82 12.16 12.67
C THR A 11 1.37 11.05 13.56
N ASP A 12 1.98 11.40 14.69
CA ASP A 12 2.48 10.42 15.67
C ASP A 12 1.40 9.42 16.12
N ALA A 13 0.14 9.87 16.24
CA ALA A 13 -0.99 9.02 16.60
C ALA A 13 -1.35 8.01 15.49
N VAL A 14 -1.22 8.43 14.22
CA VAL A 14 -1.41 7.53 13.07
C VAL A 14 -0.28 6.53 13.01
N GLU A 15 0.97 6.97 13.16
CA GLU A 15 2.15 6.10 13.17
C GLU A 15 2.03 5.01 14.24
N GLU A 16 1.73 5.39 15.49
CA GLU A 16 1.55 4.45 16.60
C GLU A 16 0.43 3.45 16.32
N ALA A 17 -0.71 3.88 15.78
CA ALA A 17 -1.81 2.99 15.42
C ALA A 17 -1.38 1.95 14.37
N TYR A 18 -0.63 2.36 13.34
CA TYR A 18 -0.13 1.44 12.30
C TYR A 18 0.95 0.49 12.83
N ILE A 19 1.79 0.93 13.77
CA ILE A 19 2.75 0.05 14.45
C ILE A 19 2.02 -1.02 15.26
N GLN A 20 0.98 -0.66 15.99
CA GLN A 20 0.16 -1.62 16.74
C GLN A 20 -0.52 -2.62 15.79
N LEU A 21 -1.11 -2.15 14.68
CA LEU A 21 -1.67 -3.02 13.65
C LEU A 21 -0.61 -3.95 13.04
N HIS A 22 0.62 -3.48 12.87
CA HIS A 22 1.73 -4.31 12.38
C HIS A 22 2.09 -5.41 13.38
N GLN A 23 2.19 -5.06 14.67
CA GLN A 23 2.44 -6.02 15.75
C GLN A 23 1.31 -7.07 15.87
N MET A 24 0.07 -6.71 15.52
CA MET A 24 -1.06 -7.61 15.42
C MET A 24 -1.06 -8.47 14.14
N GLY A 25 -0.12 -8.25 13.21
CA GLY A 25 -0.05 -8.94 11.93
C GLY A 25 -1.07 -8.48 10.89
N LEU A 26 -1.69 -7.31 11.09
CA LEU A 26 -2.70 -6.74 10.19
C LEU A 26 -2.10 -5.71 9.21
N ALA A 27 -1.12 -4.92 9.67
CA ALA A 27 -0.39 -4.00 8.80
C ALA A 27 0.93 -4.64 8.31
N HIS A 28 1.26 -4.39 7.05
CA HIS A 28 2.43 -4.94 6.38
C HIS A 28 3.16 -3.86 5.61
N SER A 29 4.49 -3.99 5.54
CA SER A 29 5.37 -3.15 4.73
C SER A 29 6.10 -3.98 3.67
N ALA A 30 6.52 -3.30 2.61
CA ALA A 30 7.49 -3.82 1.66
C ALA A 30 8.56 -2.76 1.40
N GLU A 31 9.82 -3.15 1.52
CA GLU A 31 10.96 -2.24 1.44
C GLU A 31 11.83 -2.48 0.21
N ALA A 32 12.36 -1.39 -0.36
CA ALA A 32 13.42 -1.41 -1.35
C ALA A 32 14.73 -0.94 -0.72
N TRP A 33 15.75 -1.80 -0.79
CA TRP A 33 17.07 -1.55 -0.24
C TRP A 33 18.12 -1.44 -1.35
N LEU A 34 19.03 -0.47 -1.23
CA LEU A 34 20.18 -0.30 -2.11
C LEU A 34 21.40 0.03 -1.24
N ASP A 35 22.48 -0.74 -1.36
CA ASP A 35 23.71 -0.56 -0.57
C ASP A 35 23.45 -0.45 0.94
N ASN A 36 22.61 -1.35 1.48
CA ASN A 36 22.17 -1.37 2.89
C ASN A 36 21.42 -0.09 3.35
N LYS A 37 20.91 0.71 2.41
CA LYS A 37 20.06 1.86 2.71
C LYS A 37 18.65 1.59 2.24
N LEU A 38 17.69 1.93 3.10
CA LEU A 38 16.28 1.94 2.75
C LEU A 38 16.03 3.11 1.79
N VAL A 39 15.71 2.80 0.53
CA VAL A 39 15.58 3.81 -0.54
C VAL A 39 14.17 3.95 -1.09
N GLY A 40 13.23 3.11 -0.63
CA GLY A 40 11.82 3.23 -0.94
C GLY A 40 11.03 2.14 -0.26
N GLY A 41 9.71 2.24 -0.35
CA GLY A 41 8.83 1.25 0.21
C GLY A 41 7.39 1.72 0.24
N LEU A 42 6.53 0.82 0.73
CA LEU A 42 5.13 1.08 0.99
C LEU A 42 4.67 0.36 2.25
N TYR A 43 3.55 0.79 2.80
CA TYR A 43 2.85 0.05 3.84
C TYR A 43 1.33 0.06 3.58
N GLY A 44 0.64 -0.88 4.20
CA GLY A 44 -0.80 -1.00 4.10
C GLY A 44 -1.37 -2.06 5.01
N ILE A 45 -2.69 -2.24 4.97
CA ILE A 45 -3.41 -3.22 5.79
C ILE A 45 -3.82 -4.39 4.91
N ARG A 46 -3.65 -5.62 5.40
CA ARG A 46 -4.22 -6.80 4.75
C ARG A 46 -5.43 -7.27 5.55
N MET A 47 -6.56 -7.44 4.87
CA MET A 47 -7.75 -8.06 5.44
C MET A 47 -8.32 -9.06 4.45
N GLY A 48 -8.36 -10.33 4.85
CA GLY A 48 -8.76 -11.43 3.97
C GLY A 48 -7.91 -11.48 2.69
N LYS A 49 -8.57 -11.41 1.54
CA LYS A 49 -7.93 -11.38 0.21
C LYS A 49 -7.80 -9.96 -0.36
N CYS A 50 -7.88 -8.93 0.48
CA CYS A 50 -7.68 -7.53 0.09
C CYS A 50 -6.45 -6.94 0.78
N PHE A 51 -5.70 -6.12 0.05
CA PHE A 51 -4.63 -5.28 0.58
C PHE A 51 -4.97 -3.81 0.32
N PHE A 52 -4.94 -2.98 1.35
CA PHE A 52 -5.26 -1.56 1.32
C PHE A 52 -3.94 -0.79 1.43
N GLY A 53 -3.43 -0.26 0.32
CA GLY A 53 -2.13 0.39 0.27
C GLY A 53 -2.20 1.83 0.78
N GLU A 54 -1.61 2.13 1.93
CA GLU A 54 -1.83 3.43 2.60
C GLU A 54 -0.90 4.53 2.09
N SER A 55 0.39 4.24 1.99
CA SER A 55 1.35 5.21 1.48
C SER A 55 2.60 4.56 0.95
N MET A 56 3.35 5.33 0.15
CA MET A 56 4.66 4.94 -0.37
C MET A 56 5.62 6.12 -0.44
N PHE A 57 6.91 5.79 -0.39
CA PHE A 57 7.99 6.76 -0.53
C PHE A 57 9.11 6.21 -1.41
N SER A 58 9.89 7.13 -1.98
CA SER A 58 11.04 6.83 -2.84
C SER A 58 12.07 7.94 -2.61
N SER A 59 13.30 7.58 -2.24
CA SER A 59 14.43 8.52 -2.15
C SER A 59 15.37 8.43 -3.36
N VAL A 60 15.27 7.34 -4.14
CA VAL A 60 15.91 7.20 -5.46
C VAL A 60 14.87 6.84 -6.51
N SER A 61 15.20 7.06 -7.79
CA SER A 61 14.30 6.75 -8.90
C SER A 61 13.86 5.29 -8.89
N ASN A 62 12.57 5.05 -9.11
CA ASN A 62 11.93 3.73 -9.22
C ASN A 62 11.93 2.84 -7.97
N ALA A 63 12.44 3.28 -6.81
CA ALA A 63 12.47 2.43 -5.62
C ALA A 63 11.07 2.06 -5.10
N SER A 64 10.14 3.01 -4.99
CA SER A 64 8.75 2.70 -4.60
C SER A 64 8.05 1.80 -5.61
N LYS A 65 8.29 2.02 -6.92
CA LYS A 65 7.73 1.20 -7.99
C LYS A 65 8.25 -0.24 -7.93
N TYR A 66 9.55 -0.42 -7.66
CA TYR A 66 10.14 -1.73 -7.47
C TYR A 66 9.51 -2.44 -6.26
N ALA A 67 9.46 -1.78 -5.10
CA ALA A 67 8.84 -2.33 -3.90
C ALA A 67 7.38 -2.74 -4.15
N PHE A 68 6.60 -1.88 -4.81
CA PHE A 68 5.21 -2.15 -5.14
C PHE A 68 5.03 -3.34 -6.08
N LEU A 69 5.77 -3.39 -7.20
CA LEU A 69 5.65 -4.50 -8.16
C LEU A 69 6.06 -5.84 -7.55
N SER A 70 7.17 -5.86 -6.79
CA SER A 70 7.63 -7.05 -6.08
C SER A 70 6.61 -7.53 -5.06
N TYR A 71 6.03 -6.61 -4.29
CA TYR A 71 5.05 -6.96 -3.27
C TYR A 71 3.70 -7.37 -3.88
N ALA A 72 3.22 -6.69 -4.92
CA ALA A 72 2.03 -7.07 -5.66
C ALA A 72 2.14 -8.50 -6.23
N SER A 73 3.32 -8.87 -6.75
CA SER A 73 3.58 -10.24 -7.19
C SER A 73 3.44 -11.24 -6.04
N ARG A 74 4.02 -10.93 -4.87
CA ARG A 74 3.89 -11.77 -3.68
C ARG A 74 2.45 -11.88 -3.19
N LEU A 75 1.73 -10.76 -3.08
CA LEU A 75 0.33 -10.73 -2.65
C LEU A 75 -0.54 -11.61 -3.56
N LYS A 76 -0.29 -11.58 -4.88
CA LYS A 76 -0.96 -12.45 -5.84
C LYS A 76 -0.68 -13.94 -5.59
N GLU A 77 0.58 -14.31 -5.33
CA GLU A 77 0.94 -15.69 -4.94
C GLU A 77 0.24 -16.13 -3.65
N GLU A 78 0.05 -15.20 -2.72
CA GLU A 78 -0.63 -15.43 -1.44
C GLU A 78 -2.17 -15.33 -1.53
N GLY A 79 -2.72 -15.23 -2.75
CA GLY A 79 -4.15 -15.30 -3.01
C GLY A 79 -4.93 -13.99 -2.81
N VAL A 80 -4.25 -12.86 -2.64
CA VAL A 80 -4.88 -11.53 -2.65
C VAL A 80 -5.49 -11.26 -4.01
N GLN A 81 -6.74 -10.79 -4.02
CA GLN A 81 -7.55 -10.52 -5.21
C GLN A 81 -7.64 -9.03 -5.53
N LEU A 82 -7.50 -8.16 -4.51
CA LEU A 82 -7.66 -6.72 -4.66
C LEU A 82 -6.54 -5.96 -3.94
N ILE A 83 -5.94 -5.00 -4.63
CA ILE A 83 -5.11 -3.95 -4.05
C ILE A 83 -5.90 -2.64 -4.15
N ASP A 84 -6.42 -2.16 -3.03
CA ASP A 84 -7.05 -0.84 -2.96
C ASP A 84 -5.95 0.23 -2.90
N CYS A 85 -6.09 1.22 -3.77
CA CYS A 85 -5.18 2.36 -3.88
C CYS A 85 -5.87 3.70 -3.53
N GLN A 86 -7.08 3.62 -2.95
CA GLN A 86 -7.92 4.70 -2.43
C GLN A 86 -8.14 5.84 -3.43
N VAL A 87 -7.23 6.79 -3.50
CA VAL A 87 -7.36 8.00 -4.31
C VAL A 87 -6.61 7.81 -5.62
N TYR A 88 -7.32 7.97 -6.73
CA TYR A 88 -6.73 7.97 -8.06
C TYR A 88 -5.54 8.94 -8.16
N THR A 89 -4.46 8.46 -8.75
CA THR A 89 -3.38 9.31 -9.25
C THR A 89 -2.89 8.77 -10.59
N GLN A 90 -2.40 9.65 -11.47
CA GLN A 90 -1.78 9.24 -12.73
C GLN A 90 -0.60 8.29 -12.52
N HIS A 91 0.09 8.40 -11.37
CA HIS A 91 1.15 7.47 -11.00
C HIS A 91 0.61 6.03 -10.83
N LEU A 92 -0.49 5.85 -10.08
CA LEU A 92 -1.10 4.54 -9.86
C LEU A 92 -1.67 3.95 -11.14
N GLU A 93 -2.32 4.76 -11.97
CA GLU A 93 -2.81 4.34 -13.29
C GLU A 93 -1.65 3.83 -14.18
N SER A 94 -0.49 4.51 -14.16
CA SER A 94 0.70 4.05 -14.89
C SER A 94 1.27 2.72 -14.38
N LEU A 95 0.84 2.26 -13.20
CA LEU A 95 1.17 0.96 -12.62
C LEU A 95 0.09 -0.10 -12.89
N GLY A 96 -1.00 0.27 -13.59
CA GLY A 96 -2.11 -0.62 -13.93
C GLY A 96 -3.32 -0.51 -13.00
N ALA A 97 -3.41 0.53 -12.16
CA ALA A 97 -4.62 0.77 -11.37
C ALA A 97 -5.79 1.20 -12.28
N GLU A 98 -6.97 0.67 -12.00
CA GLU A 98 -8.21 1.00 -12.72
C GLU A 98 -9.25 1.54 -11.74
N MET A 99 -10.09 2.46 -12.23
CA MET A 99 -11.24 2.95 -11.47
C MET A 99 -12.41 1.98 -11.61
N ILE A 100 -12.95 1.53 -10.49
CA ILE A 100 -14.18 0.73 -10.42
C ILE A 100 -15.30 1.51 -9.76
N SER A 101 -16.56 1.12 -10.02
CA SER A 101 -17.68 1.73 -9.32
C SER A 101 -17.66 1.38 -7.83
N ARG A 102 -18.26 2.24 -7.01
CA ARG A 102 -18.39 1.99 -5.57
C ARG A 102 -19.15 0.69 -5.31
N GLU A 103 -20.18 0.41 -6.10
CA GLU A 103 -20.99 -0.81 -5.97
C GLU A 103 -20.13 -2.06 -6.19
N LEU A 104 -19.28 -2.06 -7.21
CA LEU A 104 -18.38 -3.17 -7.50
C LEU A 104 -17.31 -3.33 -6.40
N PHE A 105 -16.74 -2.22 -5.94
CA PHE A 105 -15.79 -2.24 -4.81
C PHE A 105 -16.43 -2.84 -3.55
N MET A 106 -17.63 -2.39 -3.18
CA MET A 106 -18.35 -2.91 -2.02
C MET A 106 -18.68 -4.40 -2.16
N ALA A 107 -19.02 -4.87 -3.37
CA ALA A 107 -19.24 -6.29 -3.63
C ALA A 107 -17.96 -7.11 -3.40
N HIS A 108 -16.81 -6.64 -3.91
CA HIS A 108 -15.51 -7.27 -3.65
C HIS A 108 -15.15 -7.30 -2.17
N LEU A 109 -15.41 -6.22 -1.43
CA LEU A 109 -15.15 -6.20 0.01
C LEU A 109 -15.99 -7.23 0.76
N GLN A 110 -17.28 -7.36 0.43
CA GLN A 110 -18.15 -8.37 1.04
C GLN A 110 -17.65 -9.79 0.78
N GLU A 111 -17.16 -10.06 -0.43
CA GLU A 111 -16.68 -11.39 -0.83
C GLU A 111 -15.32 -11.74 -0.22
N TRP A 112 -14.40 -10.77 -0.12
CA TRP A 112 -12.98 -11.04 0.11
C TRP A 112 -12.45 -10.62 1.48
N VAL A 113 -13.12 -9.73 2.21
CA VAL A 113 -12.69 -9.30 3.55
C VAL A 113 -13.32 -10.15 4.66
N ASN A 114 -14.58 -10.55 4.50
CA ASN A 114 -15.35 -11.31 5.50
C ASN A 114 -15.74 -12.72 4.98
N PRO A 115 -14.78 -13.60 4.67
CA PRO A 115 -15.09 -14.95 4.20
C PRO A 115 -15.68 -15.86 5.29
#